data_AF-A0A314YIV8-F1
#
_entry.id   AF-A0A314YIV8-F1
#
_cell.length_a   1.000
_cell.length_b   1.000
_cell.length_c   1.000
_cell.angle_alpha   90.00
_cell.angle_beta   90.00
_cell.angle_gamma   90.00
#
_symmetry.space_group_name_H-M   'P 1'
#
loop_
_entity.id
_entity.type
_entity.pdbx_description
1 polymer ?
#
loop_
_entity_poly.entity_id
_entity_poly.type
_entity_poly.pdbx_seq_one_letter_code
_entity_poly.pdbx_strand_id
1 'polypeptide(L)'
;MDKKKSKLLGIVDDDDEPKETHTSRQKKDEHKDTRPSSSSHQKETRPSKVYQEKDIHIERTDEFGRTLTPKEAFRILSHKFHGKGPGKMKQEKRMKQYQEELS
;
A
#
# COMPACT_ATOMS: atom_id res chain seq x y z
N MET A 1 27.35 -37.05 -27.96
CA MET A 1 27.48 -37.29 -26.51
C MET A 1 26.54 -36.35 -25.79
N ASP A 2 25.35 -36.85 -25.48
CA ASP A 2 24.24 -36.09 -24.93
C ASP A 2 24.44 -35.83 -23.43
N LYS A 3 24.53 -34.54 -23.06
CA LYS A 3 24.58 -34.11 -21.66
C LYS A 3 23.15 -34.10 -21.12
N LYS A 4 22.73 -35.22 -20.51
CA LYS A 4 21.46 -35.31 -19.79
C LYS A 4 21.49 -34.37 -18.57
N LYS A 5 20.62 -33.36 -18.55
CA LYS A 5 20.29 -32.56 -17.34
C LYS A 5 19.43 -33.44 -16.42
N SER A 6 19.98 -33.83 -15.27
CA SER A 6 19.21 -34.45 -14.19
C SER A 6 18.39 -33.37 -13.48
N LYS A 7 17.09 -33.64 -13.30
CA LYS A 7 16.18 -32.84 -12.46
C LYS A 7 16.45 -33.21 -11.00
N LEU A 8 16.88 -32.23 -10.21
CA LEU A 8 16.91 -32.33 -8.75
C LEU A 8 15.47 -32.07 -8.27
N LEU A 9 14.77 -33.11 -7.83
CA LEU A 9 13.51 -32.96 -7.08
C LEU A 9 13.86 -32.43 -5.70
N GLY A 10 13.28 -31.30 -5.32
CA GLY A 10 13.36 -30.76 -3.97
C GLY A 10 12.63 -31.67 -3.00
N ILE A 11 13.36 -32.14 -2.00
CA ILE A 11 12.83 -32.91 -0.87
C ILE A 11 11.88 -32.00 -0.09
N VAL A 12 10.71 -32.57 0.19
CA VAL A 12 9.70 -32.04 1.10
C VAL A 12 10.13 -32.48 2.49
N ASP A 13 10.59 -31.56 3.32
CA ASP A 13 10.76 -31.79 4.76
C ASP A 13 9.48 -31.32 5.45
N ASP A 14 8.55 -32.26 5.61
CA ASP A 14 7.54 -32.26 6.69
C ASP A 14 8.25 -32.74 7.97
N ASP A 15 7.81 -32.22 9.12
CA ASP A 15 8.19 -32.57 10.51
C ASP A 15 9.42 -31.86 11.15
N ASP A 16 9.21 -30.65 11.68
CA ASP A 16 9.72 -30.27 13.03
C ASP A 16 8.78 -29.19 13.64
N GLU A 17 7.97 -29.60 14.60
CA GLU A 17 6.97 -28.82 15.35
C GLU A 17 7.62 -27.77 16.32
N PRO A 18 6.85 -26.87 16.95
CA PRO A 18 7.21 -25.49 17.24
C PRO A 18 8.07 -25.28 18.50
N LYS A 19 8.98 -24.30 18.44
CA LYS A 19 9.68 -23.78 19.64
C LYS A 19 8.91 -22.62 20.28
N GLU A 20 7.99 -22.98 21.16
CA GLU A 20 7.37 -22.10 22.14
C GLU A 20 8.42 -21.52 23.10
N THR A 21 8.69 -20.21 23.02
CA THR A 21 9.48 -19.50 24.04
C THR A 21 8.53 -18.92 25.09
N HIS A 22 8.23 -19.74 26.11
CA HIS A 22 7.52 -19.28 27.30
C HIS A 22 8.39 -18.30 28.10
N THR A 23 8.16 -17.00 27.94
CA THR A 23 8.63 -16.01 28.91
C THR A 23 7.67 -16.02 30.10
N SER A 24 8.14 -16.52 31.24
CA SER A 24 7.45 -16.49 32.53
C SER A 24 7.36 -15.05 33.04
N ARG A 25 6.35 -14.31 32.58
CA ARG A 25 6.09 -12.95 33.07
C ARG A 25 5.34 -13.04 34.40
N GLN A 26 6.07 -12.83 35.49
CA GLN A 26 5.56 -12.74 36.85
C GLN A 26 4.35 -11.79 36.91
N LYS A 27 3.24 -12.29 37.47
CA LYS A 27 2.06 -11.48 37.77
C LYS A 27 2.44 -10.50 38.88
N LYS A 28 2.38 -9.21 38.56
CA LYS A 28 2.57 -8.12 39.51
C LYS A 28 1.18 -7.70 39.99
N ASP A 29 1.02 -7.68 41.30
CA ASP A 29 -0.25 -7.49 42.00
C ASP A 29 -0.98 -6.21 41.57
N GLU A 30 -2.27 -6.38 41.25
CA GLU A 30 -3.18 -5.31 40.87
C GLU A 30 -3.53 -4.46 42.10
N HIS A 31 -3.06 -3.21 42.14
CA HIS A 31 -3.65 -2.19 43.01
C HIS A 31 -4.81 -1.53 42.24
N LYS A 32 -6.05 -1.91 42.58
CA LYS A 32 -7.25 -1.22 42.06
C LYS A 32 -7.40 0.11 42.77
N ASP A 33 -6.76 1.14 42.24
CA ASP A 33 -7.10 2.53 42.55
C ASP A 33 -8.47 2.84 41.92
N THR A 34 -9.54 2.69 42.69
CA THR A 34 -10.88 3.17 42.35
C THR A 34 -10.90 4.69 42.35
N ARG A 35 -10.39 5.28 41.27
CA ARG A 35 -10.47 6.72 41.00
C ARG A 35 -11.94 7.07 40.74
N PRO A 36 -12.59 7.92 41.56
CA PRO A 36 -13.98 8.29 41.33
C PRO A 36 -14.07 9.08 40.01
N SER A 37 -14.80 8.52 39.05
CA SER A 37 -15.16 9.13 37.77
C SER A 37 -16.09 10.33 38.01
N SER A 38 -15.52 11.44 38.46
CA SER A 38 -16.18 12.73 38.58
C SER A 38 -15.65 13.65 37.49
N SER A 39 -16.19 13.48 36.29
CA SER A 39 -16.37 14.59 35.37
C SER A 39 -17.29 14.11 34.27
N SER A 40 -18.55 14.39 34.47
CA SER A 40 -19.60 14.53 33.47
C SER A 40 -19.12 15.48 32.38
N HIS A 41 -18.24 14.98 31.50
CA HIS A 41 -18.01 15.57 30.21
C HIS A 41 -19.30 15.34 29.44
N GLN A 42 -20.10 16.40 29.35
CA GLN A 42 -21.19 16.51 28.42
C GLN A 42 -20.65 16.08 27.05
N LYS A 43 -21.02 14.87 26.60
CA LYS A 43 -20.81 14.47 25.21
C LYS A 43 -21.72 15.39 24.41
N GLU A 44 -21.19 16.52 23.98
CA GLU A 44 -21.78 17.28 22.89
C GLU A 44 -21.90 16.32 21.70
N THR A 45 -23.10 15.77 21.52
CA THR A 45 -23.45 14.98 20.35
C THR A 45 -23.51 15.95 19.19
N ARG A 46 -22.35 16.23 18.59
CA ARG A 46 -22.30 16.94 17.31
C ARG A 46 -23.23 16.17 16.36
N PRO A 47 -24.20 16.82 15.70
CA PRO A 47 -25.06 16.14 14.77
C PRO A 47 -24.18 15.43 13.73
N SER A 48 -24.48 14.15 13.49
CA SER A 48 -23.81 13.36 12.47
C SER A 48 -23.94 14.11 11.15
N LYS A 49 -22.81 14.47 10.52
CA LYS A 49 -22.81 15.08 9.20
C LYS A 49 -23.49 14.10 8.24
N VAL A 50 -24.66 14.48 7.73
CA VAL A 50 -25.35 13.73 6.68
C VAL A 50 -24.58 13.99 5.39
N TYR A 51 -23.77 13.01 4.97
CA TYR A 51 -23.09 13.09 3.68
C TYR A 51 -24.12 12.76 2.59
N GLN A 52 -24.56 13.80 1.89
CA GLN A 52 -25.28 13.67 0.62
C GLN A 52 -24.33 12.98 -0.38
N GLU A 53 -24.82 11.96 -1.09
CA GLU A 53 -24.08 11.34 -2.18
C GLU A 53 -23.84 12.40 -3.26
N LYS A 54 -22.57 12.69 -3.52
CA LYS A 54 -22.14 13.55 -4.61
C LYS A 54 -21.44 12.68 -5.62
N ASP A 55 -21.82 12.81 -6.88
CA ASP A 55 -21.07 12.20 -7.98
C ASP A 55 -19.76 12.97 -8.16
N ILE A 56 -18.69 12.46 -7.53
CA ILE A 56 -17.36 13.05 -7.62
C ILE A 56 -16.55 12.27 -8.66
N HIS A 57 -16.20 12.94 -9.75
CA HIS A 57 -15.27 12.41 -10.74
C HIS A 57 -13.87 12.97 -10.50
N ILE A 58 -12.88 12.08 -10.38
CA ILE A 58 -11.48 12.45 -10.14
C ILE A 58 -10.66 12.17 -11.39
N GLU A 59 -10.38 13.21 -12.16
CA GLU A 59 -9.50 13.14 -13.31
C GLU A 59 -8.07 13.55 -12.94
N ARG A 60 -7.12 13.06 -13.74
CA ARG A 60 -5.71 13.41 -13.61
C ARG A 60 -5.22 13.95 -14.93
N THR A 61 -4.69 15.17 -14.91
CA THR A 61 -4.19 15.85 -16.10
C THR A 61 -2.67 15.95 -16.09
N ASP A 62 -2.07 15.93 -17.28
CA ASP A 62 -0.65 16.20 -17.47
C ASP A 62 -0.36 17.71 -17.59
N GLU A 63 0.92 18.09 -17.73
CA GLU A 63 1.40 19.48 -17.91
C GLU A 63 0.78 20.17 -19.13
N PHE A 64 0.40 19.38 -20.14
CA PHE A 64 -0.25 19.85 -21.36
C PHE A 64 -1.79 19.84 -21.28
N GLY A 65 -2.37 19.64 -20.10
CA GLY A 65 -3.83 19.62 -19.89
C GLY A 65 -4.54 18.36 -20.39
N ARG A 66 -3.80 17.32 -20.78
CA ARG A 66 -4.38 16.06 -21.28
C ARG A 66 -4.86 15.19 -20.14
N THR A 67 -6.05 14.60 -20.29
CA THR A 67 -6.53 13.57 -19.37
C THR A 67 -5.67 12.32 -19.50
N LEU A 68 -4.98 11.98 -18.42
CA LEU A 68 -4.12 10.82 -18.35
C LEU A 68 -4.95 9.57 -18.16
N THR A 69 -4.51 8.48 -18.78
CA THR A 69 -5.08 7.17 -18.45
C THR A 69 -4.76 6.81 -17.00
N PRO A 70 -5.60 6.00 -16.32
CA PRO A 70 -5.35 5.59 -14.92
C PRO A 70 -3.95 4.96 -14.73
N LYS A 71 -3.48 4.22 -15.73
CA LYS A 71 -2.16 3.59 -15.74
C LYS A 71 -1.03 4.62 -15.73
N GLU A 72 -1.18 5.69 -16.50
CA GLU A 72 -0.17 6.75 -16.57
C GLU A 72 -0.16 7.62 -15.33
N ALA A 73 -1.36 7.97 -14.83
CA ALA A 73 -1.52 8.69 -13.59
C ALA A 73 -0.88 7.95 -12.42
N PHE A 74 -1.12 6.64 -12.29
CA PHE A 74 -0.49 5.80 -11.28
C PHE A 74 1.03 5.78 -11.44
N ARG A 75 1.54 5.64 -12.67
CA ARG A 75 2.97 5.56 -12.94
C ARG A 75 3.70 6.86 -12.58
N ILE A 76 3.11 8.00 -12.90
CA ILE A 76 3.62 9.33 -12.52
C ILE A 76 3.61 9.47 -10.99
N LEU A 77 2.50 9.09 -10.33
CA LEU A 77 2.40 9.14 -8.87
C LEU A 77 3.45 8.24 -8.20
N SER A 78 3.64 7.02 -8.72
CA SER A 78 4.63 6.07 -8.23
C SER A 78 6.06 6.59 -8.39
N HIS A 79 6.41 7.17 -9.54
CA HIS A 79 7.73 7.79 -9.72
C HIS A 79 7.96 9.00 -8.82
N LYS A 80 6.93 9.85 -8.63
CA LYS A 80 6.97 10.98 -7.69
C LYS A 80 7.14 10.51 -6.25
N PHE A 81 6.47 9.42 -5.89
CA PHE A 81 6.52 8.84 -4.55
C PHE A 81 7.86 8.16 -4.26
N HIS A 82 8.36 7.30 -5.16
CA HIS A 82 9.61 6.58 -4.96
C HIS A 82 10.86 7.36 -5.38
N GLY A 83 10.71 8.51 -6.05
CA GLY A 83 11.82 9.32 -6.57
C GLY A 83 12.63 8.68 -7.69
N LYS A 84 12.20 7.50 -8.18
CA LYS A 84 12.89 6.74 -9.24
C LYS A 84 12.11 6.89 -10.53
N GLY A 85 12.62 7.73 -11.42
CA GLY A 85 12.06 7.93 -12.75
C GLY A 85 12.36 6.77 -13.71
N PRO A 86 11.70 6.76 -14.87
CA PRO A 86 12.01 5.82 -15.93
C PRO A 86 13.40 6.14 -16.53
N GLY A 87 14.15 5.12 -16.97
CA GLY A 87 15.43 5.34 -17.65
C GLY A 87 15.28 6.04 -19.01
N LYS A 88 16.37 6.66 -19.50
CA LYS A 88 16.39 7.49 -20.73
C LYS A 88 15.74 6.84 -21.95
N MET A 89 16.14 5.61 -22.29
CA MET A 89 15.55 4.87 -23.42
C MET A 89 14.02 4.67 -23.31
N LYS A 90 13.51 4.46 -22.08
CA LYS A 90 12.06 4.31 -21.85
C LYS A 90 11.33 5.64 -21.97
N GLN A 91 11.98 6.75 -21.62
CA GLN A 91 11.43 8.09 -21.82
C GLN A 91 11.35 8.40 -23.32
N GLU A 92 12.44 8.24 -24.05
CA GLU A 92 12.50 8.50 -25.50
C GLU A 92 11.48 7.68 -26.28
N LYS A 93 11.37 6.38 -26.01
CA LYS A 93 10.36 5.53 -26.66
C LYS A 93 8.94 6.02 -26.40
N ARG A 94 8.63 6.42 -25.16
CA ARG A 94 7.31 6.95 -24.80
C ARG A 94 7.06 8.32 -25.46
N MET A 95 8.06 9.19 -25.51
CA MET A 95 7.95 10.49 -26.18
C MET A 95 7.64 10.31 -27.68
N LYS A 96 8.29 9.34 -28.34
CA LYS A 96 8.00 9.00 -29.73
C LYS A 96 6.56 8.50 -29.92
N GLN A 97 6.09 7.62 -29.04
CA GLN A 97 4.70 7.14 -29.09
C GLN A 97 3.70 8.29 -28.95
N TYR A 98 3.93 9.22 -28.03
CA TYR A 98 3.06 10.39 -27.89
C TYR A 98 3.09 11.31 -29.11
N GLN A 99 4.24 11.48 -29.77
CA GLN A 99 4.33 12.28 -30.99
C GLN A 99 3.57 11.62 -32.15
N GLU A 100 3.63 10.30 -32.26
CA GLU A 100 2.89 9.54 -33.27
C GLU A 100 1.38 9.57 -33.04
N GLU A 101 0.93 9.47 -31.78
CA GLU A 101 -0.50 9.58 -31.43
C GLU A 101 -1.08 11.00 -31.60
N LEU A 102 -0.22 12.02 -31.70
CA LEU A 102 -0.62 13.41 -31.92
C LEU A 102 -0.55 13.87 -33.37
N SER A 103 0.21 13.14 -34.19
CA SER A 103 0.34 13.40 -35.62
C SER A 103 -0.87 12.90 -36.40
#